data_AF-A0AAV6PI04-F1
#
_entry.id   AF-A0AAV6PI04-F1
#
_cell.length_a   1.000
_cell.length_b   1.000
_cell.length_c   1.000
_cell.angle_alpha   90.00
_cell.angle_beta   90.00
_cell.angle_gamma   90.00
#
_symmetry.space_group_name_H-M   'P 1'
#
loop_
_entity.id
_entity.type
_entity.pdbx_description
1 polymer ?
#
loop_
_entity_poly.entity_id
_entity_poly.type
_entity_poly.pdbx_seq_one_letter_code
_entity_poly.pdbx_strand_id
1 'polypeptide(L)' 'QEVEKRHILNMIHLNARPKVTWPLPRAALLSAIQKLNVGHVTEDGRVEIQEEPKDISAPPGTPSEVSEVIVFAEPG' A
#
# COMPACT_ATOMS: atom_id res chain seq x y z
N GLN A 1 -10.35 -17.87 -16.18
CA GLN A 1 -9.84 -16.75 -15.38
C GLN A 1 -9.32 -15.58 -16.24
N GLU A 2 -10.11 -15.08 -17.19
CA GLU A 2 -9.77 -13.85 -17.96
C GLU A 2 -10.42 -12.59 -17.36
N VAL A 3 -11.47 -12.77 -16.55
CA VAL A 3 -12.23 -11.69 -15.92
C VAL A 3 -11.38 -10.90 -14.93
N GLU A 4 -10.54 -11.58 -14.14
CA GLU A 4 -9.66 -10.93 -13.15
C GLU A 4 -8.62 -10.03 -13.82
N LYS A 5 -8.02 -10.46 -14.94
CA LYS A 5 -7.05 -9.64 -15.68
C LYS A 5 -7.73 -8.44 -16.36
N ARG A 6 -8.92 -8.64 -16.95
CA ARG A 6 -9.73 -7.56 -17.53
C ARG A 6 -10.19 -6.57 -16.45
N HIS A 7 -10.50 -7.05 -15.26
CA HIS A 7 -10.91 -6.22 -14.14
C HIS A 7 -9.78 -5.28 -13.71
N ILE A 8 -8.55 -5.81 -13.56
CA ILE A 8 -7.36 -4.98 -13.26
C ILE A 8 -7.15 -3.92 -14.35
N LEU A 9 -7.17 -4.33 -15.62
CA LEU A 9 -7.02 -3.40 -16.76
C LEU A 9 -8.08 -2.30 -16.74
N ASN A 10 -9.33 -2.65 -16.42
CA ASN A 10 -10.42 -1.68 -16.30
C ASN A 10 -10.21 -0.72 -15.12
N MET A 11 -9.74 -1.21 -13.96
CA MET A 11 -9.46 -0.37 -12.78
C MET A 11 -8.37 0.67 -13.05
N ILE A 12 -7.39 0.35 -13.90
CA ILE A 12 -6.33 1.29 -14.30
C ILE A 12 -6.63 2.00 -15.63
N HIS A 13 -7.88 1.95 -16.10
CA HIS A 13 -8.38 2.57 -17.33
C HIS A 13 -7.55 2.24 -18.59
N LEU A 14 -7.07 0.99 -18.69
CA LEU A 14 -6.36 0.48 -19.86
C LEU A 14 -7.22 -0.51 -20.64
N ASN A 15 -7.25 -0.34 -21.98
CA ASN A 15 -7.96 -1.27 -22.87
C ASN A 15 -7.15 -2.53 -23.20
N ALA A 16 -5.82 -2.47 -23.06
CA ALA A 16 -4.92 -3.59 -23.32
C ALA A 16 -3.65 -3.47 -22.47
N ARG A 17 -2.91 -4.57 -22.34
CA ARG A 17 -1.61 -4.57 -21.66
C ARG A 17 -0.64 -3.61 -22.37
N PRO A 18 0.08 -2.74 -21.62
CA PRO A 18 1.10 -1.88 -22.21
C PRO A 18 2.12 -2.70 -23.00
N LYS A 19 2.52 -2.18 -24.16
CA LYS A 19 3.56 -2.81 -24.98
C LYS A 19 4.89 -2.74 -24.24
N VAL A 20 5.62 -3.85 -24.20
CA VAL A 20 6.97 -3.89 -23.63
C VAL A 20 7.90 -3.12 -24.56
N THR A 21 8.33 -1.93 -24.14
CA THR A 21 9.34 -1.11 -24.83
C THR A 21 10.74 -1.45 -24.30
N TRP A 22 11.76 -0.79 -24.84
CA TRP A 22 13.13 -0.87 -24.31
C TRP A 22 13.11 -0.63 -22.80
N PRO A 23 13.52 -1.62 -21.98
CA PRO A 23 13.42 -1.51 -20.55
C PRO A 23 14.41 -0.46 -20.05
N LEU A 24 13.92 0.46 -19.21
CA LEU A 24 14.81 1.30 -18.41
C LEU A 24 15.79 0.40 -17.64
N PRO A 25 17.07 0.77 -17.52
CA PRO A 25 18.00 0.05 -16.67
C PRO A 25 17.42 -0.16 -15.28
N ARG A 26 17.43 -1.41 -14.79
CA ARG A 26 16.79 -1.79 -13.53
C ARG A 26 17.26 -0.94 -12.35
N ALA A 27 18.56 -0.61 -12.30
CA ALA A 27 19.13 0.26 -11.27
C ALA A 27 18.49 1.66 -11.23
N ALA A 28 18.22 2.25 -12.40
CA ALA A 28 17.59 3.57 -12.49
C ALA A 28 16.12 3.51 -12.02
N LEU A 29 15.39 2.46 -12.39
CA LEU A 29 14.02 2.25 -11.94
C LEU A 29 13.94 2.08 -10.41
N LEU A 30 14.78 1.21 -9.84
CA LEU A 30 14.81 0.94 -8.41
C LEU A 30 15.24 2.17 -7.61
N SER A 31 16.25 2.90 -8.08
CA SER A 31 16.67 4.16 -7.45
C SER A 31 15.57 5.22 -7.48
N ALA A 32 14.85 5.35 -8.59
CA ALA A 32 13.72 6.28 -8.68
C ALA A 32 12.61 5.92 -7.68
N ILE A 33 12.24 4.64 -7.58
CA ILE A 33 11.22 4.16 -6.63
C ILE A 33 11.62 4.48 -5.19
N GLN A 34 12.88 4.18 -4.81
CA GLN A 34 13.41 4.45 -3.48
C GLN A 34 13.47 5.96 -3.18
N LYS A 35 13.93 6.77 -4.15
CA LYS A 35 14.09 8.22 -3.97
C LYS A 35 12.77 8.99 -3.95
N LEU A 36 11.75 8.48 -4.65
CA LEU A 36 10.41 9.07 -4.65
C LEU A 36 9.56 8.57 -3.48
N ASN A 37 10.08 7.67 -2.64
CA ASN A 37 9.40 7.06 -1.50
C ASN A 37 8.03 6.42 -1.87
N VAL A 38 7.89 5.95 -3.11
CA VAL A 38 6.66 5.28 -3.62
C VAL A 38 6.67 3.77 -3.38
N GLY A 39 7.80 3.23 -2.93
CA GLY A 39 7.99 1.80 -2.65
C GLY A 39 9.31 1.50 -1.97
N HIS A 40 9.38 0.39 -1.26
CA HIS A 40 10.59 -0.15 -0.66
C HIS A 40 11.22 -1.20 -1.59
N VAL A 41 12.54 -1.15 -1.75
CA VAL A 41 13.29 -2.09 -2.59
C VAL A 41 14.07 -3.02 -1.66
N THR A 42 13.72 -4.31 -1.70
CA THR A 42 14.43 -5.37 -0.97
C THR A 42 15.79 -5.67 -1.59
N GLU A 43 16.70 -6.29 -0.82
CA GLU A 43 18.04 -6.68 -1.28
C GLU A 43 18.00 -7.68 -2.46
N ASP A 44 16.95 -8.50 -2.53
CA ASP A 44 16.67 -9.41 -3.66
C ASP A 44 16.17 -8.68 -4.93
N GLY A 45 15.99 -7.36 -4.85
CA GLY A 45 15.53 -6.50 -5.94
C GLY A 45 14.04 -6.60 -6.24
N ARG A 46 13.23 -7.15 -5.32
CA ARG A 46 11.76 -7.02 -5.35
C ARG A 46 11.35 -5.65 -4.82
N VAL A 47 10.26 -5.12 -5.37
CA VAL A 47 9.69 -3.85 -4.96
C VAL A 47 8.40 -4.11 -4.20
N GLU A 48 8.33 -3.60 -2.98
CA GLU A 48 7.13 -3.54 -2.16
C GLU A 48 6.56 -2.13 -2.25
N ILE A 49 5.26 -2.01 -2.52
CA ILE A 49 4.62 -0.70 -2.62
C ILE A 49 4.40 -0.23 -1.19
N GLN A 50 4.97 0.93 -0.84
CA GLN A 50 4.65 1.59 0.41
C GLN A 50 3.27 2.20 0.21
N GLU A 51 2.26 1.62 0.84
CA GLU A 51 0.97 2.28 0.93
C GLU A 51 1.20 3.60 1.68
N GLU A 52 0.82 4.72 1.07
CA GLU A 52 0.66 5.96 1.83
C GLU A 52 -0.20 5.62 3.05
N PRO A 53 0.08 6.16 4.25
CA PRO A 53 -0.83 5.98 5.36
C PRO A 53 -2.17 6.55 4.91
N LYS A 54 -3.06 5.66 4.48
CA LYS A 54 -4.47 5.95 4.31
C LYS A 54 -4.90 6.24 5.73
N ASP A 55 -4.89 7.52 6.07
CA ASP A 55 -5.49 7.97 7.30
C ASP A 55 -6.90 7.34 7.36
N ILE A 56 -7.09 6.53 8.41
CA ILE A 56 -8.37 6.13 8.99
C ILE A 56 -9.16 5.09 8.17
N SER A 57 -8.65 3.87 8.11
CA SER A 57 -9.49 2.76 8.57
C SER A 57 -8.62 1.84 9.40
N ALA A 58 -9.01 1.69 10.66
CA ALA A 58 -8.24 1.00 11.68
C ALA A 58 -7.75 -0.38 11.21
N PRO A 59 -6.66 -0.92 11.80
CA PRO A 59 -6.25 -2.30 11.53
C PRO A 59 -7.47 -3.22 11.68
N PRO A 60 -7.73 -4.16 10.76
CA PRO A 60 -8.82 -5.11 10.92
C PRO A 60 -8.56 -5.93 12.19
N GLY A 61 -9.23 -5.57 13.28
CA GLY A 61 -9.04 -6.19 14.60
C GLY A 61 -8.87 -5.23 15.79
N THR A 62 -8.83 -3.91 15.61
CA THR A 62 -8.89 -3.01 16.78
C THR A 62 -10.33 -2.91 17.29
N PRO A 63 -10.63 -3.31 18.53
CA PRO A 63 -11.96 -3.09 19.10
C PRO A 63 -12.19 -1.58 19.22
N SER A 64 -13.24 -1.08 18.56
CA SER A 64 -13.63 0.33 18.51
C SER A 64 -14.21 0.87 19.84
N GLU A 65 -14.09 0.13 20.94
CA GLU A 65 -14.76 0.42 22.20
C GLU A 65 -13.79 0.32 23.38
N VAL A 66 -12.71 1.11 23.36
CA VAL A 66 -11.91 1.32 24.58
C VAL A 66 -12.59 2.43 25.38
N SER A 67 -13.53 2.05 26.25
CA SER A 67 -14.13 2.99 27.21
C SER A 67 -13.22 3.10 28.43
N GLU A 68 -12.57 4.24 28.61
CA GLU A 68 -11.82 4.56 29.82
C GLU A 68 -12.78 5.07 30.90
N VAL A 69 -12.92 4.31 32.00
CA VAL A 69 -13.72 4.69 33.16
C VAL A 69 -12.78 5.23 34.24
N ILE A 70 -12.89 6.52 34.55
CA ILE A 70 -12.14 7.16 35.63
C ILE A 70 -13.02 7.18 36.88
N VAL A 71 -12.67 6.37 37.89
CA VAL A 71 -13.38 6.34 39.18
C VAL A 71 -12.59 7.17 40.20
N PHE A 72 -13.26 8.13 40.84
CA PHE A 72 -12.70 8.90 41.95
C PHE A 72 -13.04 8.21 43.28
N ALA A 73 -12.08 8.15 44.21
CA ALA A 73 -12.32 7.64 45.56
C ALA A 73 -13.07 8.69 46.40
N GLU A 74 -14.07 8.26 47.16
CA GLU A 74 -14.83 9.10 48.09
C GLU A 74 -14.12 9.16 49.47
N PRO A 75 -13.98 10.34 50.10
CA PRO A 75 -13.38 10.46 51.42
C PRO A 75 -14.36 10.05 52.53
N GLY A 76 -13.94 9.10 53.38
CA GLY A 76 -14.67 8.65 54.58
C GLY A 76 -14.42 9.50 55.82
#